data_AF-A0A1D3K9B3-F1
#
_entry.id   AF-A0A1D3K9B3-F1
#
_cell.length_a   1.000
_cell.length_b   1.000
_cell.length_c   1.000
_cell.angle_alpha   90.00
_cell.angle_beta   90.00
_cell.angle_gamma   90.00
#
_symmetry.space_group_name_H-M   'P 1'
#
loop_
_entity.id
_entity.type
_entity.pdbx_description
1 polymer ?
#
loop_
_entity_poly.entity_id
_entity_poly.type
_entity_poly.pdbx_seq_one_letter_code
_entity_poly.pdbx_strand_id
1 'polypeptide(L)'
;MSGLFKGHPKLSLAGKKEALQLLLASSQGTNAVPMLAYGSHDPRVVTLFDCDTCSGVATLSKVNGPGKRTRWQVTCSACSKTSGEASKNPWTASLLWNGVNLSSGHYSELPLFSLVGMSPKEAHDCIKSIRVILVLRISLCETELQLYRAGQSTSKPGLAYTERLDAYLKWAMLAHRLIKASKRRPSNMIS
;
A
#
# COMPACT_ATOMS: atom_id res chain seq x y z
N MET A 1 -8.27 -1.98 50.41
CA MET A 1 -7.23 -1.76 49.40
C MET A 1 -7.90 -1.43 48.08
N SER A 2 -7.87 -0.16 47.68
CA SER A 2 -8.55 0.34 46.48
C SER A 2 -7.61 0.23 45.27
N GLY A 3 -7.88 -0.73 44.38
CA GLY A 3 -7.18 -0.91 43.11
C GLY A 3 -7.89 -0.18 41.97
N LEU A 4 -7.48 1.06 41.72
CA LEU A 4 -7.93 1.92 40.62
C LEU A 4 -7.50 1.34 39.25
N PHE A 5 -8.39 0.63 38.56
CA PHE A 5 -8.30 0.51 37.10
C PHE A 5 -8.71 1.85 36.48
N LYS A 6 -7.73 2.73 36.27
CA LYS A 6 -7.90 3.97 35.50
C LYS A 6 -8.22 3.61 34.04
N GLY A 7 -9.51 3.63 33.70
CA GLY A 7 -9.95 3.64 32.31
C GLY A 7 -9.40 4.88 31.62
N HIS A 8 -8.54 4.69 30.62
CA HIS A 8 -8.29 5.75 29.65
C HIS A 8 -9.65 6.14 29.05
N PRO A 9 -10.08 7.41 29.13
CA PRO A 9 -11.29 7.82 28.47
C PRO A 9 -11.13 7.54 26.97
N LYS A 10 -11.99 6.68 26.42
CA LYS A 10 -12.04 6.46 24.97
C LYS A 10 -12.31 7.82 24.34
N LEU A 11 -11.37 8.31 23.54
CA LEU A 11 -11.55 9.56 22.80
C LEU A 11 -12.86 9.50 22.01
N SER A 12 -13.61 10.60 22.03
CA SER A 12 -14.74 10.78 21.12
C SER A 12 -14.26 10.71 19.67
N LEU A 13 -15.16 10.47 18.71
CA LEU A 13 -14.79 10.44 17.29
C LEU A 13 -14.16 11.78 16.83
N ALA A 14 -14.65 12.90 17.36
CA ALA A 14 -14.06 14.22 17.12
C ALA A 14 -12.65 14.33 17.71
N GLY A 15 -12.45 13.93 18.97
CA GLY A 15 -11.13 13.92 19.61
C GLY A 15 -10.13 12.98 18.92
N LYS A 16 -10.61 11.85 18.38
CA LYS A 16 -9.79 10.95 17.56
C LYS A 16 -9.38 11.60 16.24
N LYS A 17 -10.28 12.33 15.59
CA LYS A 17 -9.98 13.08 14.35
C LYS A 17 -8.89 14.12 14.61
N GLU A 18 -9.05 14.93 15.65
CA GLU A 18 -8.06 15.96 16.03
C GLU A 18 -6.69 15.34 16.35
N ALA A 19 -6.67 14.26 17.15
CA ALA A 19 -5.42 13.55 17.46
C ALA A 19 -4.73 13.02 16.20
N LEU A 20 -5.47 12.45 15.24
CA LEU A 20 -4.92 11.99 13.96
C LEU A 20 -4.38 13.14 13.12
N GLN A 21 -5.05 14.29 13.11
CA GLN A 21 -4.58 15.49 12.40
C GLN A 21 -3.28 16.04 13.00
N LEU A 22 -3.18 16.09 14.33
CA LEU A 22 -1.96 16.50 15.03
C LEU A 22 -0.80 15.53 14.76
N LEU A 23 -1.05 14.23 14.80
CA LEU A 23 -0.05 13.21 14.47
C LEU A 23 0.40 13.29 13.01
N LEU A 24 -0.51 13.57 12.08
CA LEU A 24 -0.17 13.78 10.67
C LEU A 24 0.69 15.02 10.47
N ALA A 25 0.36 16.13 11.16
CA ALA A 25 1.13 17.36 11.09
C ALA A 25 2.56 17.16 11.63
N SER A 26 2.70 16.49 12.78
CA SER A 26 4.03 16.20 13.36
C SER A 26 4.85 15.22 12.52
N SER A 27 4.20 14.22 11.91
CA SER A 27 4.86 13.24 11.05
C SER A 27 5.34 13.83 9.72
N GLN A 28 4.73 14.91 9.25
CA GLN A 28 5.14 15.61 8.02
C GLN A 28 6.29 16.61 8.27
N GLY A 29 6.51 17.05 9.51
CA GLY A 29 7.51 18.07 9.86
C GLY A 29 8.96 17.59 10.01
N THR A 30 9.22 16.28 10.13
CA THR A 30 10.58 15.73 10.33
C THR A 30 11.20 15.11 9.08
N ASN A 31 10.37 14.66 8.15
CA ASN A 31 10.74 14.32 6.79
C ASN A 31 9.65 14.95 5.94
N ALA A 32 9.87 16.16 5.44
CA ALA A 32 9.00 16.76 4.46
C ALA A 32 9.08 15.90 3.20
N VAL A 33 8.36 14.77 3.19
CA VAL A 33 8.06 14.00 1.99
C VAL A 33 7.41 15.03 1.07
N PRO A 34 8.08 15.45 -0.01
CA PRO A 34 7.62 16.55 -0.83
C PRO A 34 6.15 16.30 -1.19
N MET A 35 5.33 17.31 -0.89
CA MET A 35 3.88 17.27 -0.86
C MET A 35 3.24 16.24 -1.79
N LEU A 36 2.45 15.33 -1.20
CA LEU A 36 1.18 14.86 -1.77
C LEU A 36 1.18 14.14 -3.14
N ALA A 37 2.34 13.77 -3.66
CA ALA A 37 2.49 12.89 -4.81
C ALA A 37 3.59 11.90 -4.45
N TYR A 38 3.24 10.66 -4.10
CA TYR A 38 4.20 9.58 -3.87
C TYR A 38 4.85 9.14 -5.21
N GLY A 39 5.19 10.09 -6.08
CA GLY A 39 5.32 9.97 -7.54
C GLY A 39 4.14 10.63 -8.27
N SER A 40 4.35 10.99 -9.54
CA SER A 40 3.31 11.48 -10.48
C SER A 40 2.50 10.33 -11.11
N HIS A 41 2.91 9.09 -10.85
CA HIS A 41 2.28 7.87 -11.36
C HIS A 41 0.97 7.57 -10.63
N ASP A 42 -0.08 7.16 -11.36
CA ASP A 42 -1.32 6.70 -10.74
C ASP A 42 -1.06 5.35 -10.05
N PRO A 43 -1.19 5.22 -8.72
CA PRO A 43 -0.90 3.97 -8.01
C PRO A 43 -1.86 2.82 -8.38
N ARG A 44 -2.92 3.10 -9.14
CA ARG A 44 -3.86 2.09 -9.66
C ARG A 44 -3.40 1.51 -11.01
N VAL A 45 -2.37 2.07 -11.63
CA VAL A 45 -1.74 1.52 -12.84
C VAL A 45 -0.51 0.73 -12.41
N VAL A 46 -0.49 -0.57 -12.69
CA VAL A 46 0.55 -1.47 -12.17
C VAL A 46 1.10 -2.32 -13.32
N THR A 47 2.37 -2.13 -13.62
CA THR A 47 3.12 -3.00 -14.54
C THR A 47 3.33 -4.36 -13.87
N LEU A 48 3.08 -5.45 -14.61
CA LEU A 48 3.24 -6.80 -14.11
C LEU A 48 4.70 -7.25 -14.26
N PHE A 49 5.24 -7.89 -13.24
CA PHE A 49 6.52 -8.59 -13.33
C PHE A 49 6.40 -9.88 -14.13
N ASP A 50 7.52 -10.34 -14.68
CA ASP A 50 7.60 -11.67 -15.28
C ASP A 50 7.47 -12.77 -14.23
N CYS A 51 7.03 -13.95 -14.67
CA CYS A 51 6.83 -15.08 -13.77
C CYS A 51 8.17 -15.61 -13.23
N ASP A 52 8.38 -15.59 -11.91
CA ASP A 52 9.59 -16.14 -11.26
C ASP A 52 9.85 -17.63 -11.57
N THR A 53 8.82 -18.38 -12.00
CA THR A 53 8.92 -19.83 -12.24
C THR A 53 9.38 -20.18 -13.65
N CYS A 54 9.00 -19.39 -14.66
CA CYS A 54 9.25 -19.71 -16.07
C CYS A 54 9.64 -18.50 -16.94
N SER A 55 9.80 -17.33 -16.33
CA SER A 55 10.02 -16.03 -17.01
C SER A 55 8.95 -15.66 -18.04
N GLY A 56 7.81 -16.36 -18.04
CA GLY A 56 6.71 -16.10 -18.95
C GLY A 56 5.94 -14.84 -18.59
N VAL A 57 5.35 -14.22 -19.61
CA VAL A 57 4.54 -13.00 -19.50
C VAL A 57 3.30 -13.26 -18.65
N ALA A 58 2.95 -12.27 -17.84
CA ALA A 58 1.76 -12.27 -17.01
C ALA A 58 0.61 -11.50 -17.65
N THR A 59 -0.61 -12.03 -17.54
CA THR A 59 -1.81 -11.42 -18.11
C THR A 59 -2.84 -11.19 -17.01
N LEU A 60 -3.33 -9.96 -16.90
CA LEU A 60 -4.47 -9.60 -16.06
C LEU A 60 -5.78 -9.93 -16.79
N SER A 61 -6.65 -10.72 -16.18
CA SER A 61 -7.94 -11.10 -16.75
C SER A 61 -9.09 -10.90 -15.77
N LYS A 62 -10.29 -10.71 -16.33
CA LYS A 62 -11.54 -10.74 -15.56
C LYS A 62 -11.95 -12.20 -15.35
N VAL A 63 -12.31 -12.53 -14.12
CA VAL A 63 -12.81 -13.86 -13.74
C VAL A 63 -14.14 -13.74 -13.00
N ASN A 64 -14.93 -14.81 -13.04
CA ASN A 64 -16.22 -14.87 -12.33
C ASN A 64 -15.98 -15.23 -10.87
N GLY A 65 -16.26 -14.30 -9.96
CA GLY A 65 -16.27 -14.56 -8.53
C GLY A 65 -17.58 -15.15 -8.03
N PRO A 66 -17.65 -15.50 -6.72
CA PRO A 66 -18.88 -15.96 -6.08
C PRO A 66 -20.04 -15.00 -6.32
N GLY A 67 -21.20 -15.54 -6.72
CA GLY A 67 -22.39 -14.76 -7.06
C GLY A 67 -22.26 -13.97 -8.37
N LYS A 68 -21.50 -14.47 -9.35
CA LYS A 68 -21.28 -13.82 -10.67
C LYS A 68 -20.70 -12.39 -10.57
N ARG A 69 -20.02 -12.07 -9.48
CA ARG A 69 -19.38 -10.76 -9.31
C ARG A 69 -18.09 -10.72 -10.11
N THR A 70 -17.87 -9.63 -10.86
CA THR A 70 -16.60 -9.42 -11.56
C THR A 70 -15.45 -9.38 -10.56
N ARG A 71 -14.42 -10.17 -10.84
CA ARG A 71 -13.16 -10.24 -10.12
C ARG A 71 -12.00 -10.19 -11.10
N TRP A 72 -10.80 -9.97 -10.58
CA TRP A 72 -9.59 -9.81 -11.36
C TRP A 72 -8.52 -10.75 -10.85
N GLN A 73 -7.83 -11.43 -11.75
CA GLN A 73 -6.73 -12.34 -11.43
C GLN A 73 -5.63 -12.14 -12.46
N VAL A 74 -4.38 -12.30 -12.04
CA VAL A 74 -3.25 -12.36 -12.97
C VAL A 74 -2.79 -13.79 -13.09
N THR A 75 -2.50 -14.22 -14.31
CA THR A 75 -2.05 -15.57 -14.63
C THR A 75 -0.85 -15.50 -15.58
N CYS A 76 0.16 -16.35 -15.37
CA CYS A 76 1.23 -16.54 -16.34
C CYS A 76 0.72 -17.31 -17.55
N SER A 77 0.98 -16.80 -18.75
CA SER A 77 0.56 -17.44 -20.01
C SER A 77 1.28 -18.76 -20.31
N ALA A 78 2.47 -18.99 -19.72
CA ALA A 78 3.30 -20.16 -20.01
C ALA A 78 3.10 -21.31 -19.01
N CYS A 79 3.06 -21.03 -17.69
CA CYS A 79 3.00 -22.07 -16.66
C CYS A 79 1.70 -22.09 -15.84
N SER A 80 0.72 -21.24 -16.18
CA SER A 80 -0.57 -21.13 -15.49
C SER A 80 -0.52 -20.76 -14.01
N LYS A 81 0.66 -20.39 -13.46
CA LYS A 81 0.78 -19.81 -12.11
C LYS A 81 -0.11 -18.57 -12.02
N THR A 82 -0.80 -18.40 -10.89
CA THR A 82 -1.71 -17.27 -10.67
C THR A 82 -1.27 -16.37 -9.51
N SER A 83 -1.87 -15.18 -9.42
CA SER A 83 -1.69 -14.23 -8.30
C SER A 83 -2.35 -14.68 -6.98
N GLY A 84 -2.94 -15.88 -6.93
CA GLY A 84 -3.77 -16.35 -5.82
C GLY A 84 -5.25 -16.01 -6.01
N GLU A 85 -5.96 -15.72 -4.90
CA GLU A 85 -7.40 -15.43 -4.94
C GLU A 85 -7.74 -14.20 -5.81
N ALA A 86 -8.84 -14.29 -6.55
CA ALA A 86 -9.29 -13.23 -7.43
C ALA A 86 -9.72 -11.98 -6.64
N SER A 87 -9.19 -10.82 -7.03
CA SER A 87 -9.36 -9.55 -6.33
C SER A 87 -10.56 -8.74 -6.84
N LYS A 88 -11.03 -7.80 -6.04
CA LYS A 88 -12.17 -6.92 -6.41
C LYS A 88 -11.81 -5.91 -7.50
N ASN A 89 -10.56 -5.46 -7.54
CA ASN A 89 -10.09 -4.44 -8.46
C ASN A 89 -8.82 -4.95 -9.18
N PRO A 90 -8.56 -4.43 -10.40
CA PRO A 90 -7.47 -4.91 -11.25
C PRO A 90 -6.09 -4.67 -10.61
N TRP A 91 -5.89 -3.48 -10.03
CA TRP A 91 -4.60 -3.08 -9.48
C TRP A 91 -4.19 -3.91 -8.25
N THR A 92 -5.13 -4.37 -7.43
CA THR A 92 -4.83 -5.29 -6.32
C THR A 92 -4.35 -6.63 -6.85
N ALA A 93 -5.01 -7.18 -7.89
CA ALA A 93 -4.56 -8.43 -8.51
C ALA A 93 -3.13 -8.30 -9.07
N SER A 94 -2.82 -7.18 -9.72
CA SER A 94 -1.48 -6.86 -10.22
C SER A 94 -0.43 -6.75 -9.10
N LEU A 95 -0.74 -6.07 -7.99
CA LEU A 95 0.19 -5.99 -6.86
C LEU A 95 0.39 -7.32 -6.14
N LEU A 96 -0.66 -8.16 -6.07
CA LEU A 96 -0.54 -9.52 -5.55
C LEU A 96 0.35 -10.38 -6.43
N TRP A 97 0.20 -10.27 -7.76
CA TRP A 97 1.07 -10.92 -8.73
C TRP A 97 2.54 -10.54 -8.54
N ASN A 98 2.84 -9.24 -8.53
CA ASN A 98 4.20 -8.76 -8.29
C ASN A 98 4.72 -9.22 -6.93
N GLY A 99 3.83 -9.31 -5.94
CA GLY A 99 4.14 -9.84 -4.61
C GLY A 99 4.52 -11.33 -4.57
N VAL A 100 4.08 -12.17 -5.52
CA VAL A 100 4.48 -13.60 -5.59
C VAL A 100 5.57 -13.86 -6.63
N ASN A 101 6.04 -12.80 -7.30
CA ASN A 101 7.13 -12.82 -8.27
C ASN A 101 8.18 -11.75 -7.93
N LEU A 102 8.67 -11.75 -6.68
CA LEU A 102 9.60 -10.73 -6.19
C LEU A 102 11.00 -10.86 -6.82
N SER A 103 11.31 -11.99 -7.45
CA SER A 103 12.64 -12.23 -8.00
C SER A 103 12.85 -11.44 -9.29
N SER A 104 11.79 -11.31 -10.09
CA SER A 104 11.74 -10.56 -11.35
C SER A 104 11.71 -9.03 -11.23
N GLY A 105 11.68 -8.45 -10.03
CA GLY A 105 11.61 -7.00 -9.85
C GLY A 105 12.64 -6.45 -8.86
N HIS A 106 12.97 -5.17 -8.99
CA HIS A 106 13.82 -4.45 -8.05
C HIS A 106 13.09 -3.25 -7.41
N TYR A 107 13.40 -2.94 -6.15
CA TYR A 107 12.70 -1.86 -5.42
C TYR A 107 12.99 -0.46 -5.99
N SER A 108 14.17 -0.26 -6.60
CA SER A 108 14.55 1.01 -7.21
C SER A 108 13.82 1.28 -8.52
N GLU A 109 13.25 0.25 -9.15
CA GLU A 109 12.53 0.36 -10.44
C GLU A 109 11.05 0.67 -10.25
N LEU A 110 10.58 0.74 -9.00
CA LEU A 110 9.19 1.05 -8.76
C LEU A 110 8.88 2.50 -9.19
N PRO A 111 7.74 2.74 -9.86
CA PRO A 111 7.38 4.07 -10.37
C PRO A 111 6.95 5.05 -9.27
N LEU A 112 6.96 4.61 -8.00
CA LEU A 112 6.48 5.34 -6.84
C LEU A 112 7.58 5.47 -5.79
N PHE A 113 7.43 6.48 -4.94
CA PHE A 113 8.28 6.77 -3.77
C PHE A 113 9.73 7.18 -4.08
N SER A 114 10.09 7.35 -5.36
CA SER A 114 11.40 7.85 -5.79
C SER A 114 12.57 7.11 -5.16
N LEU A 115 12.53 5.78 -5.16
CA LEU A 115 13.54 4.92 -4.51
C LEU A 115 14.82 4.72 -5.34
N VAL A 116 14.87 5.27 -6.55
CA VAL A 116 16.04 5.22 -7.44
C VAL A 116 17.25 5.81 -6.72
N GLY A 117 18.38 5.11 -6.77
CA GLY A 117 19.64 5.56 -6.17
C GLY A 117 19.73 5.39 -4.64
N MET A 118 18.65 5.01 -3.95
CA MET A 118 18.69 4.76 -2.51
C MET A 118 19.30 3.40 -2.18
N SER A 119 20.15 3.35 -1.16
CA SER A 119 20.59 2.09 -0.56
C SER A 119 19.41 1.32 0.06
N PRO A 120 19.53 -0.01 0.28
CA PRO A 120 18.46 -0.79 0.91
C PRO A 120 18.09 -0.33 2.33
N LYS A 121 18.98 0.40 3.03
CA LYS A 121 18.69 0.98 4.34
C LYS A 121 17.88 2.27 4.19
N GLU A 122 18.33 3.18 3.34
CA GLU A 122 17.62 4.45 3.08
C GLU A 122 16.22 4.20 2.50
N ALA A 123 16.10 3.32 1.51
CA ALA A 123 14.82 2.95 0.92
C ALA A 123 13.87 2.33 1.96
N HIS A 124 14.41 1.52 2.88
CA HIS A 124 13.62 0.94 3.97
C HIS A 124 13.07 2.02 4.91
N ASP A 125 13.91 2.96 5.32
CA ASP A 125 13.52 4.02 6.25
C ASP A 125 12.53 5.00 5.60
N CYS A 126 12.76 5.34 4.32
CA CYS A 126 11.82 6.10 3.49
C CYS A 126 10.44 5.43 3.43
N ILE A 127 10.38 4.15 3.06
CA ILE A 127 9.11 3.41 2.95
C ILE A 127 8.44 3.22 4.31
N LYS A 128 9.21 3.06 5.39
CA LYS A 128 8.68 3.00 6.76
C LYS A 128 7.97 4.31 7.12
N SER A 129 8.58 5.45 6.86
CA SER A 129 7.97 6.77 7.10
C SER A 129 6.71 6.99 6.25
N ILE A 130 6.77 6.68 4.95
CA ILE A 130 5.62 6.77 4.04
C ILE A 130 4.46 5.92 4.53
N ARG A 131 4.72 4.68 4.96
CA ARG A 131 3.69 3.78 5.48
C ARG A 131 2.98 4.35 6.72
N VAL A 132 3.71 4.98 7.63
CA VAL A 132 3.12 5.65 8.81
C VAL A 132 2.13 6.74 8.37
N ILE A 133 2.55 7.60 7.43
CA ILE A 133 1.70 8.68 6.90
C ILE A 133 0.45 8.10 6.21
N LEU A 134 0.60 7.07 5.38
CA LEU A 134 -0.52 6.41 4.70
C LEU A 134 -1.53 5.82 5.67
N VAL A 135 -1.06 5.10 6.70
CA VAL A 135 -1.93 4.51 7.74
C VAL A 135 -2.69 5.60 8.47
N LEU A 136 -2.01 6.68 8.89
CA LEU A 136 -2.68 7.81 9.57
C LEU A 136 -3.74 8.47 8.69
N ARG A 137 -3.48 8.67 7.40
CA ARG A 137 -4.45 9.23 6.45
C ARG A 137 -5.66 8.30 6.23
N ILE A 138 -5.43 7.00 6.11
CA ILE A 138 -6.51 6.02 6.00
C ILE A 138 -7.37 6.04 7.27
N SER A 139 -6.75 6.02 8.45
CA SER A 139 -7.46 6.11 9.74
C SER A 139 -8.24 7.42 9.89
N LEU A 140 -7.72 8.52 9.35
CA LEU A 140 -8.44 9.80 9.31
C LEU A 140 -9.68 9.69 8.44
N CYS A 141 -9.58 9.15 7.22
CA CYS A 141 -10.74 8.93 6.35
C CYS A 141 -11.77 7.99 7.00
N GLU A 142 -11.35 6.91 7.66
CA GLU A 142 -12.26 6.02 8.37
C GLU A 142 -13.01 6.75 9.49
N THR A 143 -12.30 7.58 10.25
CA THR A 143 -12.88 8.37 11.35
C THR A 143 -13.86 9.43 10.82
N GLU A 144 -13.51 10.11 9.72
CA GLU A 144 -14.39 11.06 9.05
C GLU A 144 -15.66 10.39 8.50
N LEU A 145 -15.53 9.19 7.94
CA LEU A 145 -16.68 8.40 7.49
C LEU A 145 -17.58 7.98 8.66
N GLN A 146 -17.00 7.64 9.82
CA GLN A 146 -17.77 7.34 11.04
C GLN A 146 -18.51 8.57 11.56
N LEU A 147 -17.87 9.75 11.59
CA LEU A 147 -18.50 11.02 11.95
C LEU A 147 -19.67 11.36 11.02
N TYR A 148 -19.47 11.20 9.70
CA TYR A 148 -20.53 11.40 8.71
C TYR A 148 -21.73 10.47 8.94
N ARG A 149 -21.48 9.17 9.14
CA ARG A 149 -22.54 8.18 9.41
C ARG A 149 -23.28 8.44 10.72
N ALA A 150 -22.62 9.03 11.71
CA ALA A 150 -23.21 9.42 12.98
C ALA A 150 -23.97 10.77 12.92
N GLY A 151 -24.01 11.44 11.76
CA GLY A 151 -24.63 12.77 11.61
C GLY A 151 -23.82 13.91 12.25
N GLN A 152 -22.56 13.66 12.63
CA GLN A 152 -21.67 14.62 13.30
C GLN A 152 -20.74 15.36 12.32
N SER A 153 -20.83 15.05 11.02
CA SER A 153 -20.11 15.73 9.94
C SER A 153 -20.97 15.78 8.69
N THR A 154 -20.94 16.90 7.98
CA THR A 154 -21.58 17.06 6.66
C THR A 154 -20.70 16.57 5.51
N SER A 155 -19.40 16.36 5.76
CA SER A 155 -18.44 15.94 4.76
C SER A 155 -18.10 14.46 4.90
N LYS A 156 -18.08 13.77 3.75
CA LYS A 156 -17.69 12.37 3.60
C LYS A 156 -16.40 12.30 2.77
N PRO A 157 -15.42 11.44 3.13
CA PRO A 157 -14.25 11.20 2.31
C PRO A 157 -14.61 10.73 0.90
N GLY A 158 -13.94 11.28 -0.11
CA GLY A 158 -14.12 10.88 -1.50
C GLY A 158 -13.61 9.45 -1.75
N LEU A 159 -14.43 8.61 -2.41
CA LEU A 159 -14.10 7.21 -2.68
C LEU A 159 -12.79 7.06 -3.47
N ALA A 160 -12.61 7.86 -4.52
CA ALA A 160 -11.40 7.84 -5.34
C ALA A 160 -10.13 8.18 -4.54
N TYR A 161 -10.25 9.08 -3.55
CA TYR A 161 -9.13 9.41 -2.67
C TYR A 161 -8.81 8.24 -1.73
N THR A 162 -9.82 7.62 -1.13
CA THR A 162 -9.61 6.46 -0.25
C THR A 162 -9.01 5.26 -0.99
N GLU A 163 -9.46 4.98 -2.22
CA GLU A 163 -8.90 3.93 -3.06
C GLU A 163 -7.45 4.23 -3.44
N ARG A 164 -7.13 5.50 -3.71
CA ARG A 164 -5.76 5.93 -4.01
C ARG A 164 -4.82 5.72 -2.81
N LEU A 165 -5.27 6.03 -1.60
CA LEU A 165 -4.51 5.77 -0.37
C LEU A 165 -4.26 4.27 -0.15
N ASP A 166 -5.27 3.43 -0.37
CA ASP A 166 -5.12 1.97 -0.26
C ASP A 166 -4.13 1.43 -1.30
N ALA A 167 -4.22 1.90 -2.55
CA ALA A 167 -3.27 1.55 -3.59
C ALA A 167 -1.83 1.93 -3.21
N TYR A 168 -1.60 3.15 -2.72
CA TYR A 168 -0.28 3.56 -2.22
C TYR A 168 0.21 2.69 -1.07
N LEU A 169 -0.67 2.30 -0.13
CA LEU A 169 -0.29 1.43 0.97
C LEU A 169 0.15 0.04 0.47
N LYS A 170 -0.57 -0.54 -0.49
CA LYS A 170 -0.20 -1.82 -1.10
C LYS A 170 1.12 -1.74 -1.87
N TRP A 171 1.36 -0.64 -2.57
CA TRP A 171 2.67 -0.36 -3.18
C TRP A 171 3.79 -0.27 -2.15
N ALA A 172 3.58 0.45 -1.04
CA ALA A 172 4.58 0.54 0.03
C ALA A 172 4.87 -0.84 0.65
N MET A 173 3.87 -1.71 0.77
CA MET A 173 4.07 -3.10 1.20
C MET A 173 4.89 -3.91 0.20
N LEU A 174 4.62 -3.77 -1.11
CA LEU A 174 5.43 -4.41 -2.17
C LEU A 174 6.88 -3.92 -2.13
N ALA A 175 7.10 -2.61 -2.09
CA ALA A 175 8.42 -1.99 -1.98
C ALA A 175 9.21 -2.54 -0.79
N HIS A 176 8.57 -2.59 0.39
CA HIS A 176 9.19 -3.15 1.59
C HIS A 176 9.60 -4.62 1.43
N ARG A 177 8.79 -5.43 0.72
CA ARG A 177 9.13 -6.83 0.43
C ARG A 177 10.29 -6.95 -0.55
N LEU A 178 10.34 -6.11 -1.59
CA LEU A 178 11.46 -6.05 -2.55
C LEU A 178 12.77 -5.61 -1.87
N ILE A 179 12.72 -4.61 -1.00
CA ILE A 179 13.88 -4.16 -0.19
C ILE A 179 14.39 -5.27 0.73
N LYS A 180 13.49 -6.09 1.30
CA LYS A 180 13.90 -7.26 2.09
C LYS A 180 14.51 -8.35 1.22
N ALA A 181 14.01 -8.55 0.02
CA ALA A 181 14.55 -9.52 -0.93
C ALA A 181 15.95 -9.12 -1.43
N SER A 182 16.19 -7.83 -1.69
CA SER A 182 17.50 -7.33 -2.15
C SER A 182 18.59 -7.52 -1.09
N LYS A 183 18.28 -7.35 0.20
CA LYS A 183 19.21 -7.61 1.31
C LYS A 183 19.67 -9.08 1.42
N ARG A 184 18.93 -10.02 0.83
CA ARG A 184 19.25 -11.45 0.86
C ARG A 184 20.04 -11.91 -0.36
N ARG A 185 20.14 -11.09 -1.40
CA ARG A 185 20.97 -11.40 -2.57
C ARG A 185 22.42 -11.06 -2.22
N PRO A 186 23.34 -12.03 -2.16
CA PRO A 186 24.76 -11.71 -2.01
C PRO A 186 25.20 -10.85 -3.21
N SER A 187 26.05 -9.86 -2.95
CA SER A 187 26.55 -8.87 -3.92
C SER A 187 27.39 -9.44 -5.08
N ASN A 188 27.38 -10.76 -5.29
CA ASN A 188 28.19 -11.46 -6.27
C ASN A 188 27.37 -11.76 -7.53
N MET A 189 26.93 -10.73 -8.24
CA MET A 189 26.64 -10.79 -9.68
C MET A 189 26.77 -9.38 -10.27
N ILE A 190 28.01 -8.90 -10.28
CA ILE A 190 28.47 -7.95 -11.29
C ILE A 190 29.63 -8.68 -11.99
N SER A 191 29.38 -9.15 -13.21
CA SER A 191 30.37 -9.54 -14.19
C SER A 191 29.93 -8.96 -15.51
#